data_AF-A0A7Y2X8H0-F1
#
_entry.id   AF-A0A7Y2X8H0-F1
#
_cell.length_a   1.000
_cell.length_b   1.000
_cell.length_c   1.000
_cell.angle_alpha   90.00
_cell.angle_beta   90.00
_cell.angle_gamma   90.00
#
_symmetry.space_group_name_H-M   'P 1'
#
loop_
_entity.id
_entity.type
_entity.pdbx_description
1 polymer ?
#
loop_
_entity_poly.entity_id
_entity_poly.type
_entity_poly.pdbx_seq_one_letter_code
_entity_poly.pdbx_strand_id
1 'polypeptide(L)' 'YKIPDAGLVILKVYDVLGNEVSLLINEQKQAGRYEVSFDASNLSSGVYIYKMSVNDFVSTRKMILMK' A
#
# COMPACT_ATOMS: atom_id res chain seq x y z
N TYR A 1 0.37 -7.68 5.01
CA TYR A 1 -0.67 -8.06 4.03
C TYR A 1 -0.53 -9.54 3.69
N LYS A 2 -1.60 -10.16 3.12
CA LYS A 2 -1.59 -11.56 2.69
C LYS A 2 -1.71 -11.61 1.17
N ILE A 3 -0.86 -12.41 0.55
CA ILE A 3 -0.88 -12.73 -0.88
C ILE A 3 -1.46 -14.14 -1.00
N PRO A 4 -2.63 -14.32 -1.66
CA PRO A 4 -3.21 -15.64 -1.87
C PRO A 4 -2.46 -16.46 -2.93
N ASP A 5 -2.02 -15.80 -4.00
CA ASP A 5 -1.35 -16.41 -5.16
C ASP A 5 -0.15 -15.59 -5.59
N ALA A 6 0.91 -16.24 -6.07
CA ALA A 6 2.11 -15.57 -6.53
C ALA A 6 1.80 -14.59 -7.67
N GLY A 7 2.49 -13.45 -7.68
CA GLY A 7 2.29 -12.43 -8.70
C GLY A 7 3.02 -11.13 -8.42
N LEU A 8 2.86 -10.19 -9.37
CA LEU A 8 3.39 -8.84 -9.22
C LEU A 8 2.56 -8.08 -8.18
N VAL A 9 3.19 -7.75 -7.05
CA VAL A 9 2.58 -6.95 -5.99
C VAL A 9 2.93 -5.49 -6.20
N ILE A 10 1.89 -4.67 -6.31
CA ILE A 10 2.03 -3.21 -6.33
C ILE A 10 1.30 -2.66 -5.11
N LEU A 11 2.02 -1.97 -4.23
CA LEU A 11 1.45 -1.28 -3.06
C LEU A 11 1.78 0.20 -3.15
N LYS A 12 0.74 1.02 -3.31
CA LYS A 12 0.83 2.47 -3.44
C LYS A 12 0.03 3.17 -2.35
N VAL A 13 0.50 4.34 -1.94
CA VAL A 13 -0.16 5.23 -0.98
C VAL A 13 -0.56 6.50 -1.71
N TYR A 14 -1.77 6.97 -1.41
CA TYR A 14 -2.40 8.14 -2.00
C TYR A 14 -2.91 9.08 -0.91
N ASP A 15 -2.96 10.36 -1.21
CA ASP A 15 -3.72 11.33 -0.41
C ASP A 15 -5.22 11.31 -0.75
N VAL A 16 -6.01 12.12 -0.04
CA VAL A 16 -7.47 12.22 -0.27
C VAL A 16 -7.85 12.83 -1.62
N LEU A 17 -6.92 13.51 -2.28
CA LEU A 17 -7.11 14.09 -3.62
C LEU A 17 -6.76 13.09 -4.73
N GLY A 18 -6.21 11.92 -4.38
CA GLY A 18 -5.81 10.88 -5.31
C GLY A 18 -4.38 11.02 -5.83
N ASN A 19 -3.57 11.93 -5.28
CA ASN A 19 -2.18 12.04 -5.65
C ASN A 19 -1.39 10.85 -5.08
N GLU A 20 -0.53 10.24 -5.89
CA GLU A 20 0.38 9.19 -5.42
C GLU A 20 1.46 9.81 -4.52
N VAL A 21 1.47 9.40 -3.25
CA VAL A 21 2.39 9.90 -2.22
C VAL A 21 3.61 9.00 -2.12
N SER A 22 3.44 7.69 -2.29
CA SER A 22 4.55 6.74 -2.19
C SER A 22 4.24 5.42 -2.90
N LEU A 23 5.28 4.82 -3.48
CA LEU A 23 5.29 3.44 -3.98
C LEU A 23 6.08 2.58 -3.01
N LEU A 24 5.40 1.72 -2.26
CA LEU A 24 6.01 0.89 -1.22
C LEU A 24 6.52 -0.45 -1.75
N ILE A 25 5.82 -1.01 -2.73
CA ILE A 25 6.13 -2.32 -3.31
C ILE A 25 5.85 -2.28 -4.80
N ASN A 26 6.76 -2.83 -5.60
CA ASN A 26 6.58 -3.07 -7.04
C ASN A 26 7.45 -4.25 -7.47
N GLU A 27 7.12 -5.45 -7.02
CA GLU A 27 7.95 -6.64 -7.24
C GLU A 27 7.12 -7.93 -7.26
N GLN A 28 7.66 -8.98 -7.87
CA GLN A 28 7.11 -10.33 -7.84
C GLN A 28 7.25 -10.92 -6.43
N LYS A 29 6.15 -11.38 -5.85
CA LYS A 29 6.14 -12.10 -4.56
C LYS A 29 5.41 -13.42 -4.70
N GLN A 30 5.82 -14.38 -3.88
CA GLN A 30 5.14 -15.67 -3.73
C GLN A 30 3.93 -15.54 -2.81
N ALA A 31 3.03 -16.53 -2.83
CA ALA A 31 1.95 -16.60 -1.86
C ALA A 31 2.50 -16.63 -0.42
N GLY A 32 1.91 -15.84 0.48
CA GLY A 32 2.45 -15.69 1.83
C GLY A 32 1.90 -14.51 2.60
N ARG A 33 2.42 -14.32 3.82
CA ARG A 33 2.18 -13.14 4.64
C ARG A 33 3.45 -12.30 4.68
N TYR A 34 3.30 -11.01 4.46
CA TYR A 34 4.39 -10.05 4.40
C TYR A 34 4.06 -8.83 5.24
N GLU A 35 5.08 -8.24 5.83
CA GLU A 35 4.99 -6.96 6.52
C GLU A 35 5.82 -5.94 5.76
N VAL A 36 5.33 -4.70 5.72
CA VAL A 36 6.03 -3.59 5.08
C VAL A 36 5.97 -2.41 6.02
N SER A 37 7.14 -1.87 6.32
CA SER A 37 7.30 -0.64 7.07
C SER A 37 7.04 0.54 6.14
N PHE A 38 6.20 1.46 6.57
CA PHE A 38 5.94 2.72 5.87
C PHE A 38 6.43 3.88 6.73
N ASP A 39 7.44 4.60 6.25
CA ASP A 39 7.90 5.82 6.89
C ASP A 39 7.04 7.01 6.42
N ALA A 40 6.18 7.48 7.33
CA ALA A 40 5.29 8.61 7.13
C ALA A 40 5.78 9.90 7.82
N SER A 41 7.04 9.95 8.27
CA SER A 41 7.60 11.09 9.02
C SER A 41 7.45 12.43 8.28
N ASN A 42 7.63 12.41 6.97
CA ASN A 42 7.55 13.57 6.08
C ASN A 42 6.11 13.93 5.64
N LEU A 43 5.10 13.20 6.11
CA LEU A 43 3.70 13.45 5.77
C LEU A 43 3.00 14.26 6.87
N SER A 44 2.01 15.07 6.49
CA SER A 44 1.17 15.79 7.43
C SER A 44 0.13 14.85 8.06
N SER A 45 -0.34 15.16 9.27
CA SER A 45 -1.48 14.46 9.84
C SER A 45 -2.68 14.54 8.89
N GLY A 46 -3.39 13.43 8.70
CA GLY A 46 -4.47 13.36 7.72
C GLY A 46 -4.90 11.95 7.37
N VAL A 47 -5.84 11.85 6.44
CA VAL A 47 -6.29 10.57 5.89
C VAL A 47 -5.48 10.24 4.64
N TYR A 48 -5.01 9.01 4.58
CA TYR A 48 -4.34 8.47 3.40
C TYR A 48 -5.00 7.16 3.00
N ILE A 49 -4.89 6.82 1.72
CA ILE A 49 -5.47 5.62 1.14
C ILE A 49 -4.31 4.80 0.59
N TYR A 50 -4.21 3.53 0.97
CA TYR A 50 -3.28 2.62 0.33
C TYR A 50 -4.02 1.58 -0.50
N LYS A 51 -3.49 1.31 -1.69
CA LYS A 51 -4.02 0.36 -2.66
C LYS A 51 -2.96 -0.69 -2.94
N MET A 52 -3.33 -1.95 -2.70
CA MET A 52 -2.56 -3.11 -3.06
C MET A 52 -3.22 -3.78 -4.27
N SER A 53 -2.45 -4.09 -5.30
CA SER A 53 -2.89 -4.94 -6.41
C SER A 53 -1.94 -6.11 -6.60
N VAL A 54 -2.50 -7.30 -6.81
CA VAL A 54 -1.79 -8.53 -7.14
C VAL A 54 -2.64 -9.33 -8.12
N ASN A 55 -2.13 -9.56 -9.33
CA ASN A 55 -2.90 -10.17 -10.42
C ASN A 55 -4.26 -9.44 -10.60
N ASP A 56 -5.38 -10.16 -10.50
CA ASP A 56 -6.74 -9.59 -10.59
C ASP A 56 -7.28 -9.09 -9.24
N PHE A 57 -6.55 -9.29 -8.15
CA PHE A 57 -6.97 -8.87 -6.82
C PHE A 57 -6.53 -7.44 -6.52
N VAL A 58 -7.50 -6.61 -6.12
CA VAL A 58 -7.25 -5.24 -5.65
C VAL A 58 -7.85 -5.06 -4.26
N SER A 59 -7.03 -4.59 -3.31
CA SER A 59 -7.45 -4.24 -1.96
C SER A 59 -7.09 -2.81 -1.66
N THR A 60 -8.09 -2.00 -1.32
CA THR A 60 -7.93 -0.59 -0.92
C THR A 60 -8.33 -0.43 0.52
N ARG A 61 -7.54 0.30 1.30
CA ARG A 61 -7.80 0.59 2.72
C ARG A 61 -7.37 2.01 3.06
N LYS A 62 -8.06 2.60 4.04
CA LYS A 62 -7.73 3.92 4.57
C LYS A 62 -6.86 3.80 5.83
N MET A 63 -5.98 4.77 6.02
CA MET A 63 -5.20 4.98 7.24
C MET A 63 -5.35 6.43 7.70
N ILE A 64 -5.29 6.64 9.01
CA ILE A 64 -5.30 7.98 9.61
C ILE A 64 -3.92 8.17 10.21
N LEU A 65 -3.17 9.15 9.71
CA LEU A 65 -1.89 9.56 10.26
C LEU A 65 -2.15 10.66 11.31
N MET A 66 -1.72 10.41 12.53
CA MET A 66 -1.77 11.37 13.64
C MET A 66 -0.33 11.61 14.11
N LYS A 67 0.07 12.88 14.23
CA LYS A 67 1.31 13.33 14.86
C LYS A 67 1.05 13.78 16.29
#